data_AF-A0A0S6UNV9-F1
#
_entry.id   AF-A0A0S6UNV9-F1
#
_cell.length_a   1.000
_cell.length_b   1.000
_cell.length_c   1.000
_cell.angle_alpha   90.00
_cell.angle_beta   90.00
_cell.angle_gamma   90.00
#
_symmetry.space_group_name_H-M   'P 1'
#
loop_
_entity.id
_entity.type
_entity.pdbx_description
1 polymer ?
#
loop_
_entity_poly.entity_id
_entity_poly.type
_entity_poly.pdbx_seq_one_letter_code
_entity_poly.pdbx_strand_id
1 'polypeptide(L)'
;MSEGDGDRQDTRTLEQQITHQHLHTLMYGSIASGKAHVNTLVYGTLPGNDMNQQLSADDWTSQGLKALAKGGFTALKADPLAKAMGVSRGSFYWHFADLAAFHAAVLARWREIAAEQIIADVEAASDEPLRMLLRRSFGARLDLERAVRNWAAFDASAQAAVRAIDRRRLDYIEELLQKRGQAPATAQVRAQILYWTFLGFALSGPSIPAARLQAMLDELLAMVSASSAMRSG
;
A
#
# COMPACT_ATOMS: atom_id res chain seq x y z
N MET A 1 7.88 -52.18 14.62
CA MET A 1 7.22 -51.05 15.30
C MET A 1 8.29 -50.06 15.72
N SER A 2 8.52 -49.01 14.92
CA SER A 2 8.95 -47.67 15.35
C SER A 2 9.24 -46.84 14.10
N GLU A 3 8.42 -45.82 13.85
CA GLU A 3 8.62 -44.68 12.93
C GLU A 3 7.41 -43.77 13.18
N GLY A 4 7.49 -42.45 13.33
CA GLY A 4 8.57 -41.51 13.54
C GLY A 4 7.91 -40.24 14.07
N ASP A 5 8.55 -39.57 15.03
CA ASP A 5 8.12 -38.25 15.52
C ASP A 5 9.30 -37.30 15.34
N GLY A 6 9.16 -36.37 14.40
CA GLY A 6 10.24 -35.45 14.07
C GLY A 6 10.00 -34.71 12.77
N ASP A 7 8.89 -33.97 12.65
CA ASP A 7 8.82 -32.90 11.65
C ASP A 7 7.68 -31.88 11.87
N ARG A 8 7.56 -31.31 13.08
CA ARG A 8 6.49 -30.33 13.39
C ARG A 8 6.93 -28.99 13.97
N GLN A 9 8.22 -28.67 13.95
CA GLN A 9 8.71 -27.40 14.51
C GLN A 9 9.26 -26.39 13.50
N ASP A 10 9.38 -26.70 12.20
CA ASP A 10 10.12 -25.80 11.29
C ASP A 10 9.27 -24.86 10.41
N THR A 11 7.94 -25.03 10.37
CA THR A 11 7.07 -24.23 9.48
C THR A 11 6.69 -22.85 10.02
N ARG A 12 6.78 -22.62 11.34
CA ARG A 12 6.45 -21.31 11.96
C ARG A 12 7.54 -20.25 11.79
N THR A 13 8.79 -20.67 11.59
CA THR A 13 9.94 -19.76 11.47
C THR A 13 10.06 -19.18 10.06
N LEU A 14 9.65 -19.94 9.03
CA LEU A 14 9.66 -19.52 7.62
C LEU A 14 8.55 -18.52 7.27
N GLU A 15 7.34 -18.66 7.83
CA GLU A 15 6.25 -17.69 7.61
C GLU A 15 6.54 -16.31 8.24
N GLN A 16 7.32 -16.28 9.34
CA GLN A 16 7.77 -15.03 9.95
C GLN A 16 8.93 -14.37 9.18
N GLN A 17 9.80 -15.15 8.52
CA GLN A 17 10.89 -14.61 7.70
C GLN A 17 10.41 -14.04 6.36
N ILE A 18 9.41 -14.64 5.71
CA ILE A 18 8.88 -14.15 4.41
C ILE A 18 8.13 -12.82 4.58
N THR A 19 7.48 -12.61 5.74
CA THR A 19 6.75 -11.37 6.03
C THR A 19 7.69 -10.21 6.37
N HIS A 20 8.86 -10.49 6.95
CA HIS A 20 9.81 -9.44 7.37
C HIS A 20 10.69 -8.94 6.22
N GLN A 21 10.97 -9.77 5.21
CA GLN A 21 11.89 -9.43 4.12
C GLN A 21 11.25 -8.52 3.06
N HIS A 22 9.91 -8.54 2.90
CA HIS A 22 9.22 -7.64 1.96
C HIS A 22 9.04 -6.21 2.48
N LEU A 23 9.08 -5.99 3.79
CA LEU A 23 8.97 -4.63 4.36
C LEU A 23 10.27 -3.83 4.25
N HIS A 24 11.43 -4.51 4.15
CA HIS A 24 12.73 -3.82 4.08
C HIS A 24 13.02 -3.27 2.67
N THR A 25 12.60 -4.00 1.62
CA THR A 25 12.83 -3.61 0.22
C THR A 25 11.91 -2.46 -0.25
N LEU A 26 10.72 -2.33 0.33
CA LEU A 26 9.80 -1.22 0.00
C LEU A 26 10.13 0.09 0.74
N MET A 27 11.04 0.07 1.71
CA MET A 27 11.44 1.25 2.49
C MET A 27 12.84 1.77 2.13
N TYR A 28 13.71 0.97 1.50
CA TYR A 28 15.04 1.41 1.06
C TYR A 28 15.29 0.95 -0.38
N GLY A 29 15.13 1.87 -1.33
CA GLY A 29 15.50 1.66 -2.72
C GLY A 29 17.01 1.42 -2.86
N SER A 30 17.36 0.33 -3.55
CA SER A 30 18.72 0.00 -3.97
C SER A 30 19.22 1.02 -4.99
N ILE A 31 20.31 1.72 -4.69
CA ILE A 31 21.06 2.52 -5.67
C ILE A 31 22.29 1.72 -6.08
N ALA A 32 22.34 1.33 -7.35
CA ALA A 32 23.49 0.66 -7.95
C ALA A 32 24.43 1.65 -8.66
N SER A 33 25.73 1.44 -8.43
CA SER A 33 26.88 1.60 -9.34
C SER A 33 27.34 3.00 -9.82
N GLY A 34 28.64 3.28 -9.62
CA GLY A 34 29.49 3.76 -10.73
C GLY A 34 30.27 5.07 -10.55
N LYS A 35 31.44 4.99 -9.89
CA LYS A 35 32.68 5.81 -9.95
C LYS A 35 32.71 7.17 -10.71
N ALA A 36 33.24 8.19 -10.04
CA ALA A 36 34.48 8.89 -10.43
C ALA A 36 35.08 9.68 -9.24
N HIS A 37 36.39 9.51 -9.01
CA HIS A 37 37.19 10.27 -8.03
C HIS A 37 37.69 11.58 -8.63
N VAL A 38 37.58 12.68 -7.89
CA VAL A 38 38.52 13.80 -8.00
C VAL A 38 38.81 14.34 -6.58
N ASN A 39 40.08 14.25 -6.20
CA ASN A 39 40.64 14.71 -4.94
C ASN A 39 40.54 16.23 -4.78
N THR A 40 40.12 16.70 -3.60
CA THR A 40 40.63 17.94 -3.00
C THR A 40 40.60 17.79 -1.48
N LEU A 41 41.79 17.81 -0.86
CA LEU A 41 41.98 17.72 0.59
C LEU A 41 41.72 19.09 1.22
N VAL A 42 40.79 19.17 2.17
CA VAL A 42 40.69 20.27 3.14
C VAL A 42 40.59 19.67 4.54
N TYR A 43 41.46 20.17 5.42
CA TYR A 43 41.82 19.68 6.74
C TYR A 43 40.66 19.44 7.72
N GLY A 44 40.71 18.33 8.46
CA GLY A 44 40.11 18.22 9.80
C GLY A 44 39.11 17.09 10.03
N THR A 45 39.54 15.82 9.98
CA THR A 45 38.70 14.67 10.38
C THR A 45 38.81 14.45 11.90
N LEU A 46 37.75 14.75 12.64
CA LEU A 46 37.44 14.08 13.91
C LEU A 46 36.59 12.84 13.60
N PRO A 47 36.88 11.65 14.17
CA PRO A 47 36.04 10.48 13.99
C PRO A 47 34.87 10.57 14.98
N GLY A 48 33.68 10.91 14.48
CA GLY A 48 32.45 10.80 15.28
C GLY A 48 31.28 11.66 14.76
N ASN A 49 30.17 10.97 14.44
CA ASN A 49 28.84 11.47 14.09
C ASN A 49 28.63 12.07 12.69
N ASP A 50 28.18 11.20 11.76
CA ASP A 50 27.25 11.57 10.69
C ASP A 50 25.90 12.05 11.28
N MET A 51 25.90 13.19 11.99
CA MET A 51 24.68 13.87 12.45
C MET A 51 24.42 15.12 11.61
N ASN A 52 23.99 14.94 10.36
CA ASN A 52 23.02 15.84 9.71
C ASN A 52 22.62 15.31 8.32
N GLN A 53 22.12 14.07 8.20
CA GLN A 53 21.28 13.80 7.03
C GLN A 53 19.99 14.61 7.23
N GLN A 54 19.90 15.77 6.57
CA GLN A 54 18.68 16.56 6.53
C GLN A 54 17.56 15.66 6.01
N LEU A 55 16.46 15.60 6.76
CA LEU A 55 15.27 14.85 6.35
C LEU A 55 14.80 15.36 4.99
N SER A 56 14.36 14.46 4.12
CA SER A 56 13.77 14.79 2.84
C SER A 56 12.26 15.05 2.96
N ALA A 57 11.65 15.64 1.94
CA ALA A 57 10.19 15.75 1.84
C ALA A 57 9.51 14.36 1.88
N ASP A 58 10.18 13.33 1.36
CA ASP A 58 9.69 11.94 1.38
C ASP A 58 9.72 11.34 2.78
N ASP A 59 10.71 11.67 3.62
CA ASP A 59 10.77 11.23 5.01
C ASP A 59 9.59 11.80 5.81
N TRP A 60 9.32 13.10 5.63
CA TRP A 60 8.16 13.76 6.23
C TRP A 60 6.85 13.15 5.76
N THR A 61 6.70 12.91 4.45
CA THR A 61 5.50 12.31 3.87
C THR A 61 5.29 10.89 4.38
N SER A 62 6.36 10.09 4.46
CA SER A 62 6.35 8.73 5.00
C SER A 62 5.99 8.71 6.49
N GLN A 63 6.52 9.65 7.26
CA GLN A 63 6.13 9.82 8.66
C GLN A 63 4.66 10.26 8.79
N GLY A 64 4.18 11.11 7.88
CA GLY A 64 2.77 11.51 7.77
C GLY A 64 1.86 10.30 7.59
N LEU A 65 2.18 9.39 6.67
CA LEU A 65 1.39 8.17 6.47
C LEU A 65 1.34 7.28 7.71
N LYS A 66 2.48 7.13 8.42
CA LYS A 66 2.54 6.38 9.69
C LYS A 66 1.66 7.04 10.77
N ALA A 67 1.73 8.36 10.89
CA ALA A 67 0.92 9.13 11.83
C ALA A 67 -0.57 9.03 11.50
N LEU A 68 -0.93 9.12 10.22
CA LEU A 68 -2.31 8.99 9.74
C LEU A 68 -2.89 7.61 10.05
N ALA A 69 -2.16 6.54 9.73
CA ALA A 69 -2.61 5.17 10.00
C ALA A 69 -2.82 4.89 11.51
N LYS A 70 -2.03 5.53 12.38
CA LYS A 70 -2.10 5.33 13.84
C LYS A 70 -3.09 6.24 14.55
N GLY A 71 -3.16 7.51 14.15
CA GLY A 71 -3.83 8.58 14.91
C GLY A 71 -4.87 9.37 14.11
N GLY A 72 -5.15 8.98 12.87
CA GLY A 72 -6.07 9.69 11.99
C GLY A 72 -5.53 11.05 11.53
N PHE A 73 -6.36 11.77 10.78
CA PHE A 73 -5.95 13.02 10.11
C PHE A 73 -5.51 14.12 11.09
N THR A 74 -6.03 14.10 12.32
CA THR A 74 -5.66 15.09 13.36
C THR A 74 -4.19 15.01 13.77
N ALA A 75 -3.51 13.90 13.47
CA ALA A 75 -2.08 13.70 13.70
C ALA A 75 -1.19 14.34 12.62
N LEU A 76 -1.75 14.78 11.48
CA LEU A 76 -1.02 15.38 10.37
C LEU A 76 -0.72 16.86 10.62
N LYS A 77 0.05 17.15 11.68
CA LYS A 77 0.46 18.50 12.08
C LYS A 77 1.98 18.58 12.18
N ALA A 78 2.55 19.75 11.87
CA ALA A 78 3.99 19.96 11.88
C ALA A 78 4.63 19.67 13.25
N ASP A 79 4.09 20.20 14.35
CA ASP A 79 4.72 20.05 15.68
C ASP A 79 4.76 18.58 16.15
N PRO A 80 3.66 17.80 16.13
CA PRO A 80 3.70 16.38 16.51
C PRO A 80 4.62 15.55 15.63
N LEU A 81 4.68 15.81 14.33
CA LEU A 81 5.55 15.10 13.40
C LEU A 81 7.02 15.43 13.66
N ALA A 82 7.37 16.71 13.82
CA ALA A 82 8.72 17.17 14.14
C ALA A 82 9.23 16.52 15.43
N LYS A 83 8.37 16.51 16.48
CA LYS A 83 8.66 15.83 17.74
C LYS A 83 8.90 14.33 17.55
N ALA A 84 8.07 13.67 16.75
CA ALA A 84 8.22 12.23 16.48
C ALA A 84 9.49 11.90 15.68
N MET A 85 9.98 12.84 14.87
CA MET A 85 11.17 12.70 14.04
C MET A 85 12.45 13.23 14.72
N GLY A 86 12.35 13.82 15.91
CA GLY A 86 13.50 14.36 16.64
C GLY A 86 14.10 15.63 16.01
N VAL A 87 13.31 16.38 15.23
CA VAL A 87 13.76 17.59 14.53
C VAL A 87 12.94 18.82 14.92
N SER A 88 13.42 20.00 14.50
CA SER A 88 12.69 21.25 14.74
C SER A 88 11.48 21.37 13.81
N ARG A 89 10.44 22.09 14.27
CA ARG A 89 9.32 22.51 13.41
C ARG A 89 9.80 23.31 12.19
N GLY A 90 10.86 24.11 12.36
CA GLY A 90 11.45 24.88 11.26
C GLY A 90 11.92 24.00 10.10
N SER A 91 12.42 22.79 10.38
CA SER A 91 12.82 21.81 9.35
C SER A 91 11.67 21.44 8.41
N PHE A 92 10.43 21.38 8.90
CA PHE A 92 9.25 21.06 8.09
C PHE A 92 9.02 22.09 6.98
N TYR A 93 9.14 23.38 7.31
CA TYR A 93 8.80 24.46 6.39
C TYR A 93 9.85 24.68 5.29
N TRP A 94 11.02 24.05 5.38
CA TRP A 94 11.95 23.97 4.25
C TRP A 94 11.43 23.06 3.12
N HIS A 95 10.54 22.12 3.43
CA HIS A 95 10.00 21.16 2.47
C HIS A 95 8.56 21.47 2.05
N PHE A 96 7.75 22.01 2.97
CA PHE A 96 6.34 22.31 2.71
C PHE A 96 6.02 23.75 3.08
N ALA A 97 5.45 24.50 2.15
CA ALA A 97 5.03 25.89 2.39
C ALA A 97 4.02 25.99 3.53
N ASP A 98 3.10 25.02 3.62
CA ASP A 98 2.08 24.95 4.65
C ASP A 98 1.62 23.50 4.88
N LEU A 99 0.61 23.35 5.76
CA LEU A 99 0.03 22.05 6.07
C LEU A 99 -0.76 21.45 4.89
N ALA A 100 -1.34 22.28 4.04
CA ALA A 100 -2.13 21.83 2.89
C ALA A 100 -1.24 21.22 1.82
N ALA A 101 -0.08 21.82 1.54
CA ALA A 101 0.95 21.26 0.65
C ALA A 101 1.44 19.89 1.14
N PHE A 102 1.66 19.76 2.45
CA PHE A 102 2.01 18.49 3.07
C PHE A 102 0.87 17.45 2.98
N HIS A 103 -0.36 17.83 3.27
CA HIS A 103 -1.53 16.96 3.14
C HIS A 103 -1.70 16.46 1.70
N ALA A 104 -1.51 17.32 0.71
CA ALA A 104 -1.52 16.94 -0.69
C ALA A 104 -0.42 15.91 -1.01
N ALA A 105 0.80 16.09 -0.50
CA ALA A 105 1.88 15.12 -0.66
C ALA A 105 1.56 13.77 0.00
N VAL A 106 0.97 13.78 1.20
CA VAL A 106 0.52 12.56 1.89
C VAL A 106 -0.56 11.81 1.08
N LEU A 107 -1.55 12.51 0.53
CA LEU A 107 -2.58 11.91 -0.32
C LEU A 107 -1.99 11.37 -1.63
N ALA A 108 -1.05 12.09 -2.25
CA ALA A 108 -0.36 11.62 -3.45
C ALA A 108 0.42 10.33 -3.16
N ARG A 109 1.19 10.27 -2.07
CA ARG A 109 1.92 9.08 -1.68
C ARG A 109 1.01 7.92 -1.31
N TRP A 110 -0.12 8.19 -0.65
CA TRP A 110 -1.14 7.17 -0.41
C TRP A 110 -1.67 6.60 -1.73
N ARG A 111 -1.96 7.45 -2.74
CA ARG A 111 -2.40 6.99 -4.05
C ARG A 111 -1.40 6.06 -4.74
N GLU A 112 -0.11 6.43 -4.71
CA GLU A 112 0.95 5.59 -5.25
C GLU A 112 0.94 4.19 -4.61
N ILE A 113 0.93 4.12 -3.27
CA ILE A 113 1.00 2.85 -2.54
C ILE A 113 -0.29 2.04 -2.69
N ALA A 114 -1.44 2.72 -2.64
CA ALA A 114 -2.74 2.07 -2.51
C ALA A 114 -3.35 1.65 -3.87
N ALA A 115 -2.79 2.12 -4.98
CA ALA A 115 -3.24 1.74 -6.32
C ALA A 115 -2.07 1.45 -7.25
N GLU A 116 -1.25 2.44 -7.59
CA GLU A 116 -0.32 2.32 -8.72
C GLU A 116 0.77 1.26 -8.49
N GLN A 117 1.33 1.18 -7.28
CA GLN A 117 2.31 0.15 -6.94
C GLN A 117 1.70 -1.26 -6.95
N ILE A 118 0.46 -1.40 -6.46
CA ILE A 118 -0.25 -2.70 -6.51
C ILE A 118 -0.47 -3.12 -7.96
N ILE A 119 -0.86 -2.18 -8.83
CA ILE A 119 -1.11 -2.44 -10.24
C ILE A 119 0.19 -2.82 -10.96
N ALA A 120 1.27 -2.05 -10.74
CA ALA A 120 2.58 -2.35 -11.30
C ALA A 120 3.07 -3.75 -10.88
N ASP A 121 2.94 -4.10 -9.60
CA ASP A 121 3.31 -5.42 -9.07
C ASP A 121 2.48 -6.55 -9.71
N VAL A 122 1.17 -6.32 -9.91
CA VAL A 122 0.27 -7.29 -10.54
C VAL A 122 0.65 -7.53 -12.01
N GLU A 123 0.88 -6.47 -12.77
CA GLU A 123 1.25 -6.56 -14.20
C GLU A 123 2.65 -7.16 -14.40
N ALA A 124 3.58 -6.92 -13.48
CA ALA A 124 4.95 -7.44 -13.60
C ALA A 124 5.09 -8.94 -13.30
N ALA A 125 4.19 -9.51 -12.49
CA ALA A 125 4.44 -10.78 -11.80
C ALA A 125 3.52 -11.95 -12.20
N SER A 126 2.53 -11.78 -13.07
CA SER A 126 1.48 -12.80 -13.19
C SER A 126 0.83 -12.98 -14.56
N ASP A 127 0.75 -14.25 -14.95
CA ASP A 127 -0.16 -14.74 -16.01
C ASP A 127 -1.64 -14.74 -15.56
N GLU A 128 -1.90 -14.57 -14.26
CA GLU A 128 -3.23 -14.50 -13.65
C GLU A 128 -3.43 -13.20 -12.82
N PRO A 129 -3.41 -12.02 -13.47
CA PRO A 129 -3.37 -10.72 -12.79
C PRO A 129 -4.55 -10.49 -11.83
N LEU A 130 -5.77 -10.94 -12.18
CA LEU A 130 -6.94 -10.80 -11.32
C LEU A 130 -6.80 -11.57 -10.00
N ARG A 131 -6.26 -12.79 -10.04
CA ARG A 131 -6.03 -13.60 -8.83
C ARG A 131 -5.00 -12.92 -7.93
N MET A 132 -3.92 -12.38 -8.52
CA MET A 132 -2.90 -11.65 -7.77
C MET A 132 -3.48 -10.38 -7.13
N LEU A 133 -4.25 -9.59 -7.89
CA LEU A 133 -4.90 -8.38 -7.39
C LEU A 133 -5.78 -8.67 -6.16
N LEU A 134 -6.60 -9.72 -6.23
CA LEU A 134 -7.46 -10.14 -5.11
C LEU A 134 -6.62 -10.54 -3.89
N ARG A 135 -5.59 -11.37 -4.06
CA ARG A 135 -4.72 -11.78 -2.94
C ARG A 135 -4.01 -10.59 -2.28
N ARG A 136 -3.43 -9.69 -3.08
CA ARG A 136 -2.74 -8.49 -2.58
C ARG A 136 -3.69 -7.56 -1.85
N SER A 137 -4.86 -7.28 -2.43
CA SER A 137 -5.81 -6.30 -1.89
C SER A 137 -6.43 -6.77 -0.58
N PHE A 138 -6.83 -8.04 -0.48
CA PHE A 138 -7.46 -8.58 0.73
C PHE A 138 -6.46 -9.08 1.77
N GLY A 139 -5.19 -9.30 1.41
CA GLY A 139 -4.12 -9.64 2.36
C GLY A 139 -3.42 -8.42 2.99
N ALA A 140 -3.70 -7.21 2.50
CA ALA A 140 -3.04 -6.00 2.96
C ALA A 140 -3.52 -5.53 4.35
N ARG A 141 -2.66 -4.76 5.04
CA ARG A 141 -3.06 -3.97 6.19
C ARG A 141 -3.78 -2.70 5.72
N LEU A 142 -5.03 -2.55 6.10
CA LEU A 142 -5.93 -1.49 5.58
C LEU A 142 -6.14 -0.33 6.58
N ASP A 143 -5.26 -0.21 7.58
CA ASP A 143 -5.26 0.88 8.57
C ASP A 143 -5.20 2.27 7.90
N LEU A 144 -4.30 2.41 6.93
CA LEU A 144 -4.12 3.64 6.16
C LEU A 144 -5.33 3.94 5.27
N GLU A 145 -5.86 2.94 4.58
CA GLU A 145 -7.07 3.07 3.74
C GLU A 145 -8.27 3.57 4.57
N ARG A 146 -8.49 2.99 5.76
CA ARG A 146 -9.52 3.44 6.70
C ARG A 146 -9.29 4.88 7.17
N ALA A 147 -8.05 5.21 7.51
CA ALA A 147 -7.71 6.55 8.00
C ALA A 147 -7.95 7.64 6.94
N VAL A 148 -7.60 7.38 5.69
CA VAL A 148 -7.86 8.32 4.58
C VAL A 148 -9.35 8.44 4.28
N ARG A 149 -10.10 7.33 4.29
CA ARG A 149 -11.57 7.40 4.10
C ARG A 149 -12.27 8.14 5.23
N ASN A 150 -11.82 7.99 6.47
CA ASN A 150 -12.31 8.78 7.59
C ASN A 150 -11.97 10.27 7.44
N TRP A 151 -10.76 10.59 6.96
CA TRP A 151 -10.37 11.97 6.64
C TRP A 151 -11.28 12.56 5.55
N ALA A 152 -11.58 11.81 4.50
CA ALA A 152 -12.44 12.22 3.39
C ALA A 152 -13.89 12.53 3.80
N ALA A 153 -14.34 12.14 4.99
CA ALA A 153 -15.66 12.51 5.51
C ALA A 153 -15.75 14.00 5.86
N PHE A 154 -14.61 14.68 6.10
CA PHE A 154 -14.55 16.05 6.58
C PHE A 154 -13.66 16.98 5.74
N ASP A 155 -12.96 16.45 4.74
CA ASP A 155 -12.01 17.21 3.91
C ASP A 155 -12.23 16.97 2.42
N ALA A 156 -12.38 18.06 1.65
CA ALA A 156 -12.69 18.01 0.23
C ALA A 156 -11.52 17.47 -0.63
N SER A 157 -10.28 17.74 -0.25
CA SER A 157 -9.09 17.25 -0.97
C SER A 157 -8.96 15.74 -0.78
N ALA A 158 -9.09 15.25 0.45
CA ALA A 158 -9.11 13.82 0.74
C ALA A 158 -10.30 13.12 0.05
N GLN A 159 -11.48 13.75 0.02
CA GLN A 159 -12.64 13.23 -0.70
C GLN A 159 -12.39 13.12 -2.21
N ALA A 160 -11.74 14.11 -2.82
CA ALA A 160 -11.35 14.06 -4.22
C ALA A 160 -10.32 12.94 -4.49
N ALA A 161 -9.32 12.79 -3.60
CA ALA A 161 -8.32 11.74 -3.71
C ALA A 161 -8.94 10.33 -3.60
N VAL A 162 -9.86 10.12 -2.66
CA VAL A 162 -10.61 8.85 -2.54
C VAL A 162 -11.40 8.56 -3.82
N ARG A 163 -12.16 9.53 -4.33
CA ARG A 163 -12.91 9.34 -5.59
C ARG A 163 -12.00 9.00 -6.78
N ALA A 164 -10.82 9.59 -6.86
CA ALA A 164 -9.86 9.31 -7.92
C ALA A 164 -9.32 7.87 -7.84
N ILE A 165 -8.96 7.40 -6.64
CA ILE A 165 -8.51 6.01 -6.43
C ILE A 165 -9.63 5.02 -6.69
N ASP A 166 -10.84 5.32 -6.24
CA ASP A 166 -11.99 4.43 -6.39
C ASP A 166 -12.28 4.19 -7.88
N ARG A 167 -12.26 5.26 -8.69
CA ARG A 167 -12.34 5.15 -10.15
C ARG A 167 -11.18 4.36 -10.74
N ARG A 168 -9.93 4.71 -10.39
CA ARG A 168 -8.74 4.05 -10.93
C ARG A 168 -8.72 2.54 -10.67
N ARG A 169 -9.14 2.11 -9.48
CA ARG A 169 -9.24 0.68 -9.10
C ARG A 169 -10.36 -0.02 -9.85
N LEU A 170 -11.54 0.62 -9.99
CA LEU A 170 -12.64 0.08 -10.78
C LEU A 170 -12.24 -0.12 -12.24
N ASP A 171 -11.69 0.91 -12.88
CA ASP A 171 -11.22 0.86 -14.27
C ASP A 171 -10.24 -0.31 -14.47
N TYR A 172 -9.30 -0.48 -13.55
CA TYR A 172 -8.34 -1.58 -13.62
C TYR A 172 -8.99 -2.96 -13.49
N ILE A 173 -9.93 -3.14 -12.57
CA ILE A 173 -10.66 -4.42 -12.42
C ILE A 173 -11.47 -4.71 -13.69
N GLU A 174 -12.12 -3.70 -14.28
CA GLU A 174 -12.84 -3.83 -15.54
C GLU A 174 -11.93 -4.26 -16.68
N GLU A 175 -10.76 -3.64 -16.83
CA GLU A 175 -9.74 -4.03 -17.81
C GLU A 175 -9.33 -5.49 -17.65
N LEU A 176 -9.04 -5.94 -16.42
CA LEU A 176 -8.67 -7.32 -16.15
C LEU A 176 -9.78 -8.31 -16.50
N LEU A 177 -11.04 -7.97 -16.23
CA LEU A 177 -12.18 -8.82 -16.57
C LEU A 177 -12.41 -8.88 -18.09
N GLN A 178 -12.26 -7.76 -18.80
CA GLN A 178 -12.37 -7.71 -20.26
C GLN A 178 -11.24 -8.50 -20.95
N LYS A 179 -9.98 -8.39 -20.45
CA LYS A 179 -8.85 -9.22 -20.92
C LYS A 179 -9.12 -10.73 -20.77
N ARG A 180 -9.99 -11.12 -19.84
CA ARG A 180 -10.45 -12.52 -19.65
C ARG A 180 -11.69 -12.88 -20.46
N GLY A 181 -12.08 -12.05 -21.43
CA GLY A 181 -13.17 -12.31 -22.36
C GLY A 181 -14.57 -11.96 -21.85
N GLN A 182 -14.69 -11.26 -20.71
CA GLN A 182 -16.00 -10.79 -20.24
C GLN A 182 -16.51 -9.65 -21.14
N ALA A 183 -17.79 -9.70 -21.50
CA ALA A 183 -18.43 -8.61 -22.22
C ALA A 183 -18.37 -7.30 -21.39
N PRO A 184 -18.21 -6.12 -22.00
CA PRO A 184 -18.01 -4.85 -21.28
C PRO A 184 -19.04 -4.59 -20.17
N ALA A 185 -20.33 -4.75 -20.46
CA ALA A 185 -21.40 -4.56 -19.46
C ALA A 185 -21.32 -5.54 -18.29
N THR A 186 -20.89 -6.79 -18.55
CA THR A 186 -20.69 -7.79 -17.48
C THR A 186 -19.44 -7.49 -16.67
N ALA A 187 -18.35 -7.05 -17.32
CA ALA A 187 -17.12 -6.65 -16.65
C ALA A 187 -17.37 -5.48 -15.69
N GLN A 188 -18.10 -4.46 -16.11
CA GLN A 188 -18.46 -3.30 -15.30
C GLN A 188 -19.23 -3.70 -14.03
N VAL A 189 -20.30 -4.49 -14.16
CA VAL A 189 -21.09 -4.94 -13.00
C VAL A 189 -20.25 -5.78 -12.05
N ARG A 190 -19.42 -6.69 -12.58
CA ARG A 190 -18.54 -7.54 -11.76
C ARG A 190 -17.45 -6.75 -11.06
N ALA A 191 -16.85 -5.77 -11.73
CA ALA A 191 -15.88 -4.86 -11.13
C ALA A 191 -16.49 -4.10 -9.97
N GLN A 192 -17.72 -3.59 -10.15
CA GLN A 192 -18.44 -2.90 -9.08
C GLN A 192 -18.69 -3.79 -7.86
N ILE A 193 -19.11 -5.05 -8.07
CA ILE A 193 -19.34 -6.03 -6.99
C ILE A 193 -18.04 -6.37 -6.27
N LEU A 194 -16.97 -6.67 -7.01
CA LEU A 194 -15.64 -6.94 -6.43
C LEU A 194 -15.15 -5.75 -5.60
N TYR A 195 -15.31 -4.56 -6.14
CA TYR A 195 -14.86 -3.34 -5.50
C TYR A 195 -15.65 -3.03 -4.23
N TRP A 196 -16.98 -3.19 -4.23
CA TRP A 196 -17.79 -3.07 -3.00
C TRP A 196 -17.44 -4.15 -1.97
N THR A 197 -17.14 -5.37 -2.42
CA THR A 197 -16.68 -6.43 -1.52
C THR A 197 -15.36 -6.07 -0.86
N PHE A 198 -14.40 -5.54 -1.64
CA PHE A 198 -13.15 -5.02 -1.11
C PHE A 198 -13.37 -3.86 -0.13
N LEU A 199 -14.23 -2.89 -0.45
CA LEU A 199 -14.53 -1.79 0.47
C LEU A 199 -15.19 -2.27 1.76
N GLY A 200 -16.15 -3.18 1.66
CA GLY A 200 -16.77 -3.81 2.83
C GLY A 200 -15.73 -4.50 3.71
N PHE A 201 -14.80 -5.24 3.10
CA PHE A 201 -13.67 -5.85 3.80
C PHE A 201 -12.73 -4.81 4.43
N ALA A 202 -12.33 -3.78 3.69
CA ALA A 202 -11.40 -2.75 4.16
C ALA A 202 -11.93 -1.98 5.37
N LEU A 203 -13.23 -1.72 5.37
CA LEU A 203 -13.93 -1.01 6.43
C LEU A 203 -14.43 -1.95 7.55
N SER A 204 -14.38 -3.27 7.33
CA SER A 204 -14.67 -4.25 8.38
C SER A 204 -13.55 -4.24 9.43
N GLY A 205 -13.94 -4.20 10.71
CA GLY A 205 -13.01 -4.09 11.83
C GLY A 205 -12.23 -5.38 12.10
N PRO A 206 -12.90 -6.53 12.32
CA PRO A 206 -12.22 -7.77 12.69
C PRO A 206 -11.45 -8.40 11.53
N SER A 207 -10.27 -8.92 11.83
CA SER A 207 -9.56 -9.84 10.94
C SER A 207 -10.37 -11.12 10.76
N ILE A 208 -10.49 -11.57 9.51
CA ILE A 208 -10.95 -12.93 9.21
C ILE A 208 -9.75 -13.88 9.21
N PRO A 209 -9.92 -15.15 9.65
CA PRO A 209 -8.85 -16.15 9.58
C PRO A 209 -8.36 -16.37 8.15
N ALA A 210 -7.06 -16.60 7.97
CA ALA A 210 -6.44 -16.74 6.65
C ALA A 210 -7.10 -17.83 5.77
N ALA A 211 -7.47 -18.97 6.36
CA ALA A 211 -8.17 -20.04 5.64
C ALA A 211 -9.55 -19.60 5.10
N ARG A 212 -10.31 -18.82 5.89
CA ARG A 212 -11.60 -18.28 5.46
C ARG A 212 -11.42 -17.21 4.40
N LEU A 213 -10.39 -16.37 4.52
CA LEU A 213 -10.02 -15.40 3.49
C LEU A 213 -9.72 -16.12 2.17
N GLN A 214 -8.88 -17.16 2.18
CA GLN A 214 -8.53 -17.89 0.98
C GLN A 214 -9.75 -18.51 0.31
N ALA A 215 -10.63 -19.17 1.07
CA ALA A 215 -11.88 -19.71 0.54
C ALA A 215 -12.80 -18.63 -0.08
N MET A 216 -12.88 -17.46 0.55
CA MET A 216 -13.63 -16.32 0.00
C MET A 216 -13.02 -15.80 -1.31
N LEU A 217 -11.69 -15.73 -1.41
CA LEU A 217 -11.03 -15.29 -2.64
C LEU A 217 -11.23 -16.28 -3.79
N ASP A 218 -11.19 -17.58 -3.49
CA ASP A 218 -11.44 -18.64 -4.48
C ASP A 218 -12.89 -18.57 -4.99
N GLU A 219 -13.85 -18.35 -4.09
CA GLU A 219 -15.26 -18.16 -4.46
C GLU A 219 -15.46 -16.87 -5.30
N LEU A 220 -14.88 -15.75 -4.89
CA LEU A 220 -14.95 -14.51 -5.67
C LEU A 220 -14.39 -14.70 -7.08
N LEU A 221 -13.26 -15.40 -7.21
CA LEU A 221 -12.65 -15.67 -8.51
C LEU A 221 -13.54 -16.60 -9.35
N ALA A 222 -14.17 -17.61 -8.75
CA ALA A 222 -15.12 -18.49 -9.43
C ALA A 222 -16.34 -17.70 -9.96
N MET A 223 -16.96 -16.89 -9.11
CA MET A 223 -18.13 -16.06 -9.45
C MET A 223 -17.86 -15.11 -10.61
N VAL A 224 -16.68 -14.47 -10.63
CA VAL A 224 -16.33 -13.51 -11.70
C VAL A 224 -15.73 -14.17 -12.94
N SER A 225 -15.39 -15.45 -12.88
CA SER A 225 -14.94 -16.24 -14.03
C SER A 225 -16.08 -16.97 -14.73
N ALA A 226 -17.19 -17.26 -14.03
CA ALA A 226 -18.36 -17.92 -14.60
C ALA A 226 -18.87 -17.16 -15.84
N SER A 227 -19.06 -17.84 -16.96
CA SER A 227 -19.54 -17.19 -18.18
C SER A 227 -21.01 -16.78 -18.02
N SER A 228 -21.36 -15.53 -18.36
CA SER A 228 -22.73 -15.01 -18.24
C SER A 228 -23.70 -15.60 -19.29
N ALA A 229 -23.26 -16.60 -20.05
CA ALA A 229 -23.92 -17.17 -21.23
C ALA A 229 -25.25 -17.90 -20.96
N MET A 230 -25.84 -17.80 -19.77
CA MET A 230 -27.02 -18.58 -19.36
C MET A 230 -28.25 -17.72 -19.01
N ARG A 231 -28.38 -16.51 -19.55
CA ARG A 231 -29.53 -15.62 -19.30
C ARG A 231 -30.17 -15.01 -20.56
N SER A 232 -30.11 -15.71 -21.68
CA SER A 232 -30.97 -15.47 -22.83
C SER A 232 -31.86 -16.71 -23.02
N GLY A 233 -32.95 -16.77 -22.26
CA GLY A 233 -34.01 -17.75 -22.34
C GLY A 233 -35.33 -17.07 -22.03
#